data_AF-A0A0H2SDF0-F1
#
_entry.id   AF-A0A0H2SDF0-F1
#
_cell.length_a   1.000
_cell.length_b   1.000
_cell.length_c   1.000
_cell.angle_alpha   90.00
_cell.angle_beta   90.00
_cell.angle_gamma   90.00
#
_symmetry.space_group_name_H-M   'P 1'
#
loop_
_entity.id
_entity.type
_entity.pdbx_description
1 polymer ?
#
loop_
_entity_poly.entity_id
_entity_poly.type
_entity_poly.pdbx_seq_one_letter_code
_entity_poly.pdbx_strand_id
1 'polypeptide(L)'
;SFASVLALALSAAAISVTTPSNSSGWVSTGTNTLAWNRVDTDPTNFTVVLTNTDRTVLPTNNLLLDSFVDATSGSSISIAAPSGGLPVGGTFRVNLVQDQNDLNTIYAQSDEFTITAGSAASSVSTTVSSGTGSTVSVTG
;
A
#
# COMPACT_ATOMS: atom_id res chain seq x y z
N SER A 1 -51.11 18.28 -9.64
CA SER A 1 -49.89 18.42 -8.83
C SER A 1 -49.15 17.09 -8.88
N PHE A 2 -47.95 17.02 -9.46
CA PHE A 2 -47.14 15.79 -9.49
C PHE A 2 -46.13 15.84 -8.33
N ALA A 3 -46.22 14.89 -7.40
CA ALA A 3 -45.27 14.76 -6.30
C ALA A 3 -44.08 13.92 -6.77
N SER A 4 -42.93 14.56 -6.99
CA SER A 4 -41.67 13.86 -7.28
C SER A 4 -41.14 13.24 -5.98
N VAL A 5 -41.11 11.91 -5.91
CA VAL A 5 -40.47 11.19 -4.80
C VAL A 5 -38.97 11.15 -5.10
N LEU A 6 -38.19 11.96 -4.37
CA LEU A 6 -36.74 11.91 -4.40
C LEU A 6 -36.29 10.60 -3.74
N ALA A 7 -35.93 9.59 -4.53
CA ALA A 7 -35.33 8.38 -4.01
C ALA A 7 -33.90 8.69 -3.54
N LEU A 8 -33.66 8.66 -2.23
CA LEU A 8 -32.30 8.65 -1.68
C LEU A 8 -31.72 7.26 -1.93
N ALA A 9 -30.94 7.11 -3.00
CA ALA A 9 -30.09 5.94 -3.16
C ALA A 9 -29.03 5.99 -2.06
N LEU A 10 -29.25 5.22 -0.98
CA LEU A 10 -28.22 4.93 0.00
C LEU A 10 -27.16 4.07 -0.70
N SER A 11 -26.08 4.70 -1.17
CA SER A 11 -24.90 3.98 -1.62
C SER A 11 -24.25 3.33 -0.40
N ALA A 12 -24.56 2.05 -0.18
CA ALA A 12 -23.81 1.24 0.78
C ALA A 12 -22.44 0.95 0.14
N ALA A 13 -21.39 1.50 0.72
CA ALA A 13 -20.03 1.11 0.36
C ALA A 13 -19.85 -0.38 0.73
N ALA A 14 -19.65 -1.24 -0.26
CA ALA A 14 -19.34 -2.66 -0.10
C ALA A 14 -17.86 -2.96 -0.36
N ILE A 15 -17.07 -1.93 -0.62
CA ILE A 15 -15.62 -2.05 -0.75
C ILE A 15 -15.02 -2.69 0.52
N SER A 16 -14.15 -3.68 0.32
CA SER A 16 -13.53 -4.43 1.41
C SER A 16 -12.09 -4.78 1.07
N VAL A 17 -11.19 -4.68 2.05
CA VAL A 17 -9.78 -5.05 1.86
C VAL A 17 -9.64 -6.57 2.00
N THR A 18 -9.05 -7.22 1.00
CA THR A 18 -8.79 -8.67 1.01
C THR A 18 -7.34 -8.99 1.38
N THR A 19 -6.41 -8.08 1.10
CA THR A 19 -5.00 -8.16 1.49
C THR A 19 -4.48 -6.75 1.78
N PRO A 20 -3.80 -6.49 2.91
CA PRO A 20 -3.37 -7.44 3.93
C PRO A 20 -4.51 -7.98 4.79
N SER A 21 -4.25 -9.09 5.48
CA SER A 21 -5.17 -9.75 6.40
C SER A 21 -4.41 -10.45 7.53
N ASN A 22 -5.13 -11.07 8.46
CA ASN A 22 -4.53 -11.83 9.56
C ASN A 22 -3.68 -13.03 9.11
N SER A 23 -3.84 -13.50 7.86
CA SER A 23 -3.05 -14.58 7.27
C SER A 23 -2.07 -14.12 6.20
N SER A 24 -2.12 -12.85 5.79
CA SER A 24 -1.27 -12.27 4.76
C SER A 24 -0.79 -10.88 5.20
N GLY A 25 0.32 -10.87 5.93
CA GLY A 25 0.98 -9.64 6.38
C GLY A 25 1.82 -8.97 5.29
N TRP A 26 2.52 -7.91 5.69
CA TRP A 26 3.46 -7.18 4.83
C TRP A 26 4.90 -7.33 5.33
N VAL A 27 5.84 -6.98 4.48
CA VAL A 27 7.27 -6.88 4.80
C VAL A 27 7.69 -5.41 4.91
N SER A 28 8.68 -5.15 5.78
CA SER A 28 9.16 -3.80 6.05
C SER A 28 9.86 -3.14 4.86
N THR A 29 10.36 -3.91 3.90
CA THR A 29 11.15 -3.40 2.76
C THR A 29 10.67 -4.01 1.46
N GLY A 30 10.82 -3.27 0.36
CA GLY A 30 10.40 -3.72 -0.97
C GLY A 30 8.95 -3.37 -1.24
N THR A 31 8.28 -4.23 -2.00
CA THR A 31 6.89 -4.01 -2.45
C THR A 31 5.95 -4.96 -1.74
N ASN A 32 4.84 -4.42 -1.24
CA ASN A 32 3.74 -5.15 -0.65
C ASN A 32 2.51 -5.09 -1.54
N THR A 33 1.59 -6.04 -1.38
CA THR A 33 0.33 -6.05 -2.14
C THR A 33 -0.81 -5.53 -1.28
N LEU A 34 -1.56 -4.58 -1.82
CA LEU A 34 -2.88 -4.17 -1.34
C LEU A 34 -3.91 -4.70 -2.33
N ALA A 35 -4.95 -5.37 -1.85
CA ALA A 35 -6.05 -5.88 -2.68
C ALA A 35 -7.40 -5.62 -2.01
N TRP A 36 -8.42 -5.42 -2.83
CA TRP A 36 -9.78 -5.12 -2.39
C TRP A 36 -10.83 -5.74 -3.32
N ASN A 37 -12.03 -5.94 -2.79
CA ASN A 37 -13.22 -6.19 -3.59
C ASN A 37 -14.07 -4.92 -3.66
N ARG A 38 -14.74 -4.67 -4.79
CA ARG A 38 -15.70 -3.56 -4.97
C ARG A 38 -16.91 -4.01 -5.78
N VAL A 39 -17.98 -3.24 -5.66
CA VAL A 39 -19.13 -3.25 -6.57
C VAL A 39 -19.30 -1.89 -7.26
N ASP A 40 -20.19 -1.80 -8.24
CA ASP A 40 -20.31 -0.59 -9.07
C ASP A 40 -20.81 0.65 -8.32
N THR A 41 -21.43 0.49 -7.16
CA THR A 41 -21.90 1.59 -6.31
C THR A 41 -20.84 2.13 -5.37
N ASP A 42 -19.64 1.53 -5.33
CA ASP A 42 -18.53 1.98 -4.50
C ASP A 42 -17.82 3.22 -5.09
N PRO A 43 -17.13 4.01 -4.24
CA PRO A 43 -16.24 5.07 -4.70
C PRO A 43 -15.25 4.57 -5.76
N THR A 44 -15.02 5.40 -6.78
CA THR A 44 -14.11 5.07 -7.88
C THR A 44 -12.63 5.26 -7.51
N ASN A 45 -12.36 5.93 -6.40
CA ASN A 45 -11.00 6.16 -5.90
C ASN A 45 -10.97 6.20 -4.37
N PHE A 46 -9.78 6.00 -3.81
CA PHE A 46 -9.50 6.12 -2.39
C PHE A 46 -8.05 6.51 -2.12
N THR A 47 -7.78 6.93 -0.89
CA THR A 47 -6.44 7.10 -0.34
C THR A 47 -6.12 5.96 0.61
N VAL A 48 -4.87 5.50 0.61
CA VAL A 48 -4.39 4.38 1.44
C VAL A 48 -3.60 4.92 2.61
N VAL A 49 -4.03 4.62 3.83
CA VAL A 49 -3.27 4.94 5.04
C VAL A 49 -3.03 3.71 5.89
N LEU A 50 -1.82 3.63 6.46
CA LEU A 50 -1.44 2.65 7.45
C LEU A 50 -1.67 3.20 8.86
N THR A 51 -2.30 2.39 9.70
CA THR A 51 -2.55 2.71 11.10
C THR A 51 -2.03 1.58 11.99
N ASN A 52 -1.77 1.92 13.25
CA ASN A 52 -1.44 0.93 14.26
C ASN A 52 -2.04 1.36 15.61
N THR A 53 -2.60 0.41 16.36
CA THR A 53 -3.04 0.67 17.74
C THR A 53 -1.85 0.85 18.68
N ASP A 54 -0.72 0.21 18.41
CA ASP A 54 0.52 0.39 19.15
C ASP A 54 1.28 1.64 18.67
N ARG A 55 1.23 2.69 19.49
CA ARG A 55 1.89 3.98 19.22
C ARG A 55 3.38 4.01 19.56
N THR A 56 3.90 2.95 20.16
CA THR A 56 5.35 2.77 20.28
C THR A 56 5.96 2.30 18.96
N VAL A 57 5.18 1.57 18.15
CA VAL A 57 5.58 1.08 16.82
C VAL A 57 5.33 2.12 15.73
N LEU A 58 4.16 2.78 15.76
CA LEU A 58 3.82 3.86 14.84
C LEU A 58 3.36 5.11 15.61
N PRO A 59 4.28 6.01 15.99
CA PRO A 59 3.96 7.19 16.81
C PRO A 59 2.93 8.12 16.16
N THR A 60 3.09 8.37 14.85
CA THR A 60 2.15 9.14 14.04
C THR A 60 1.21 8.19 13.32
N ASN A 61 -0.05 8.13 13.73
CA ASN A 61 -1.06 7.33 13.02
C ASN A 61 -1.29 7.87 11.61
N ASN A 62 -1.96 7.06 10.79
CA ASN A 62 -2.40 7.43 9.45
C ASN A 62 -1.20 7.78 8.56
N LEU A 63 -0.19 6.90 8.53
CA LEU A 63 0.91 7.02 7.59
C LEU A 63 0.34 6.89 6.17
N LEU A 64 0.42 7.97 5.40
CA LEU A 64 0.00 7.98 4.00
C LEU A 64 0.93 7.08 3.18
N LEU A 65 0.33 6.12 2.45
CA LEU A 65 1.06 5.17 1.61
C LEU A 65 0.87 5.44 0.13
N ASP A 66 -0.37 5.75 -0.25
CA ASP A 66 -0.72 6.11 -1.62
C ASP A 66 -1.97 7.00 -1.61
N SER A 67 -2.12 7.85 -2.60
CA SER A 67 -3.21 8.81 -2.71
C SER A 67 -3.87 8.72 -4.07
N PHE A 68 -5.20 8.86 -4.11
CA PHE A 68 -5.96 8.87 -5.37
C PHE A 68 -5.79 7.57 -6.19
N VAL A 69 -5.82 6.43 -5.51
CA VAL A 69 -5.80 5.11 -6.15
C VAL A 69 -7.09 4.91 -6.94
N ASP A 70 -6.99 4.61 -8.22
CA ASP A 70 -8.15 4.27 -9.05
C ASP A 70 -8.64 2.85 -8.74
N ALA A 71 -9.78 2.77 -8.05
CA ALA A 71 -10.41 1.53 -7.64
C ALA A 71 -11.09 0.79 -8.79
N THR A 72 -11.25 1.43 -9.96
CA THR A 72 -11.92 0.86 -11.14
C THR A 72 -10.95 0.19 -12.12
N SER A 73 -9.68 0.62 -12.11
CA SER A 73 -8.62 0.07 -12.97
C SER A 73 -8.16 -1.34 -12.57
N GLY A 74 -8.54 -1.84 -11.39
CA GLY A 74 -8.22 -3.19 -10.93
C GLY A 74 -8.71 -3.45 -9.51
N SER A 75 -8.26 -4.59 -8.95
CA SER A 75 -8.61 -5.03 -7.59
C SER A 75 -7.39 -5.15 -6.67
N SER A 76 -6.23 -4.69 -7.14
CA SER A 76 -4.99 -4.72 -6.37
C SER A 76 -3.96 -3.73 -6.90
N ILE A 77 -3.13 -3.19 -5.99
CA ILE A 77 -1.93 -2.41 -6.31
C ILE A 77 -0.73 -2.90 -5.51
N SER A 78 0.45 -2.45 -5.96
CA SER A 78 1.72 -2.59 -5.28
C SER A 78 2.01 -1.36 -4.44
N ILE A 79 2.17 -1.54 -3.13
CA ILE A 79 2.60 -0.50 -2.18
C ILE A 79 4.10 -0.62 -1.96
N ALA A 80 4.85 0.39 -2.39
CA ALA A 80 6.27 0.46 -2.10
C ALA A 80 6.50 0.88 -0.64
N ALA A 81 7.34 0.14 0.09
CA ALA A 81 7.81 0.60 1.38
C ALA A 81 8.64 1.90 1.20
N PRO A 82 8.49 2.90 2.10
CA PRO A 82 9.31 4.09 2.07
C PRO A 82 10.80 3.73 2.26
N SER A 83 11.71 4.65 1.96
CA SER A 83 13.17 4.39 2.01
C SER A 83 13.68 3.92 3.38
N GLY A 84 13.02 4.33 4.47
CA GLY A 84 13.29 3.86 5.83
C GLY A 84 12.61 2.53 6.20
N GLY A 85 11.84 1.95 5.28
CA GLY A 85 10.98 0.80 5.50
C GLY A 85 9.71 1.12 6.27
N LEU A 86 8.78 0.16 6.28
CA LEU A 86 7.64 0.16 7.19
C LEU A 86 8.08 -0.34 8.58
N PRO A 87 7.52 0.21 9.67
CA PRO A 87 7.82 -0.28 11.01
C PRO A 87 7.39 -1.75 11.17
N VAL A 88 8.21 -2.53 11.87
CA VAL A 88 7.97 -3.96 12.14
C VAL A 88 7.17 -4.09 13.43
N GLY A 89 6.16 -4.96 13.43
CA GLY A 89 5.29 -5.18 14.59
C GLY A 89 3.95 -5.79 14.23
N GLY A 90 3.09 -5.93 15.24
CA GLY A 90 1.70 -6.35 15.09
C GLY A 90 0.75 -5.16 15.02
N THR A 91 -0.55 -5.47 15.07
CA THR A 91 -1.63 -4.48 15.25
C THR A 91 -1.79 -3.44 14.15
N PHE A 92 -1.24 -3.71 12.96
CA PHE A 92 -1.40 -2.83 11.81
C PHE A 92 -2.75 -3.04 11.12
N ARG A 93 -3.28 -1.94 10.57
CA ARG A 93 -4.45 -1.95 9.67
C ARG A 93 -4.24 -0.98 8.52
N VAL A 94 -4.67 -1.39 7.34
CA VAL A 94 -4.80 -0.50 6.19
C VAL A 94 -6.23 0.04 6.16
N ASN A 95 -6.35 1.35 6.07
CA ASN A 95 -7.63 2.00 5.82
C ASN A 95 -7.63 2.57 4.39
N LEU A 96 -8.70 2.29 3.67
CA LEU A 96 -9.06 2.99 2.43
C LEU A 96 -9.96 4.15 2.84
N VAL A 97 -9.47 5.37 2.70
CA VAL A 97 -10.17 6.59 3.12
C VAL A 97 -10.55 7.42 1.91
N GLN A 98 -11.44 8.40 2.11
CA GLN A 98 -11.92 9.26 1.04
C GLN A 98 -10.78 9.95 0.29
N ASP A 99 -9.96 10.71 0.99
CA ASP A 99 -8.85 11.45 0.38
C ASP A 99 -7.81 11.84 1.45
N GLN A 100 -6.71 12.48 1.03
CA GLN A 100 -5.63 12.86 1.96
C GLN A 100 -6.00 14.00 2.93
N ASN A 101 -7.07 14.75 2.64
CA ASN A 101 -7.58 15.83 3.47
C ASN A 101 -8.68 15.35 4.43
N ASP A 102 -9.39 14.28 4.09
CA ASP A 102 -10.35 13.58 4.97
C ASP A 102 -9.97 12.11 5.20
N LEU A 103 -9.19 11.89 6.26
CA LEU A 103 -8.76 10.57 6.72
C LEU A 103 -9.76 9.88 7.65
N ASN A 104 -10.86 10.56 8.02
CA ASN A 104 -11.85 10.01 8.97
C ASN A 104 -12.99 9.30 8.26
N THR A 105 -13.26 9.68 7.01
CA THR A 105 -14.19 8.95 6.14
C THR A 105 -13.51 7.69 5.62
N ILE A 106 -13.68 6.59 6.36
CA ILE A 106 -13.13 5.28 6.04
C ILE A 106 -14.14 4.51 5.18
N TYR A 107 -13.77 4.18 3.95
CA TYR A 107 -14.55 3.33 3.06
C TYR A 107 -14.38 1.85 3.38
N ALA A 108 -13.14 1.42 3.68
CA ALA A 108 -12.84 0.06 4.09
C ALA A 108 -11.64 0.04 5.05
N GLN A 109 -11.59 -1.01 5.87
CA GLN A 109 -10.47 -1.29 6.77
C GLN A 109 -10.11 -2.77 6.67
N SER A 110 -8.82 -3.07 6.65
CA SER A 110 -8.33 -4.45 6.69
C SER A 110 -8.53 -5.09 8.06
N ASP A 111 -8.47 -6.41 8.09
CA ASP A 111 -8.14 -7.12 9.32
C ASP A 111 -6.79 -6.66 9.87
N GLU A 112 -6.59 -6.95 11.16
CA GLU A 112 -5.30 -6.73 11.78
C GLU A 112 -4.25 -7.65 11.17
N PHE A 113 -3.06 -7.11 10.90
CA PHE A 113 -1.96 -7.88 10.35
C PHE A 113 -0.61 -7.47 10.97
N THR A 114 0.40 -8.28 10.66
CA THR A 114 1.79 -8.08 11.10
C THR A 114 2.64 -7.58 9.93
N ILE A 115 3.54 -6.64 10.23
CA ILE A 115 4.64 -6.27 9.33
C ILE A 115 5.90 -6.94 9.86
N THR A 116 6.53 -7.78 9.06
CA THR A 116 7.78 -8.48 9.41
C THR A 116 8.98 -7.83 8.73
N ALA A 117 10.19 -8.09 9.23
CA ALA A 117 11.40 -7.63 8.54
C ALA A 117 11.48 -8.23 7.13
N GLY A 118 11.65 -7.39 6.12
CA GLY A 118 11.95 -7.85 4.78
C GLY A 118 13.39 -8.34 4.69
N SER A 119 13.64 -9.36 3.84
CA SER A 119 15.01 -9.69 3.45
C SER A 119 15.48 -8.62 2.48
N ALA A 120 16.52 -7.86 2.83
CA ALA A 120 17.13 -6.91 1.90
C ALA A 120 17.59 -7.69 0.66
N ALA A 121 16.87 -7.53 -0.45
CA ALA A 121 17.38 -7.99 -1.74
C ALA A 121 18.64 -7.15 -2.00
N SER A 122 19.81 -7.75 -1.78
CA SER A 122 21.08 -7.15 -2.18
C SER A 122 21.00 -6.95 -3.68
N SER A 123 20.86 -5.72 -4.14
CA SER A 123 21.00 -5.39 -5.54
C SER A 123 22.42 -5.75 -5.95
N VAL A 124 22.62 -6.93 -6.55
CA VAL A 124 23.85 -7.26 -7.25
C VAL A 124 23.92 -6.32 -8.46
N SER A 125 24.60 -5.19 -8.29
CA SER A 125 25.04 -4.38 -9.40
C SER A 125 26.09 -5.17 -10.16
N THR A 126 25.70 -5.82 -11.26
CA THR A 126 26.67 -6.34 -12.24
C THR A 126 27.31 -5.15 -12.95
N THR A 127 28.43 -4.66 -12.41
CA THR A 127 29.34 -3.76 -13.12
C THR A 127 30.01 -4.54 -14.25
N VAL A 128 29.50 -4.37 -15.47
CA VAL A 128 30.20 -4.80 -16.69
C VAL A 128 31.34 -3.82 -16.95
N SER A 129 32.51 -4.09 -16.37
CA SER A 129 33.77 -3.39 -16.68
C SER A 129 34.41 -4.02 -17.91
N SER A 130 34.14 -3.51 -19.11
CA SER A 130 34.97 -3.78 -20.29
C SER A 130 36.11 -2.75 -20.32
N GLY A 131 37.24 -3.13 -19.72
CA GLY A 131 38.46 -2.33 -19.68
C GLY A 131 39.20 -2.34 -21.02
N THR A 132 39.39 -1.16 -21.59
CA THR A 132 40.40 -0.87 -22.62
C THR A 132 41.77 -0.74 -21.94
N GLY A 133 42.78 -1.48 -22.40
CA GLY A 133 44.13 -1.34 -21.86
C GLY A 133 45.20 -2.15 -22.60
N SER A 134 46.01 -1.43 -23.37
CA SER A 134 47.21 -1.87 -24.11
C SER A 134 48.18 -2.75 -23.33
N THR A 135 48.74 -3.76 -24.01
CA THR A 135 49.96 -4.47 -23.58
C THR A 135 51.18 -3.90 -24.30
N VAL A 136 52.10 -3.28 -23.55
CA VAL A 136 53.48 -2.97 -23.95
C VAL A 136 54.44 -3.88 -23.15
N SER A 137 55.20 -4.68 -23.90
CA SER A 137 56.50 -5.36 -23.73
C SER A 137 57.20 -5.56 -22.37
N VAL A 138 57.85 -6.74 -22.16
CA VAL A 138 59.33 -6.96 -22.12
C VAL A 138 59.74 -8.39 -21.64
N THR A 139 60.69 -8.99 -22.40
CA THR A 139 61.79 -9.97 -22.16
C THR A 139 61.68 -11.19 -21.23
N GLY A 140 62.00 -12.34 -21.85
CA GLY A 140 62.76 -13.48 -21.29
C GLY A 140 63.57 -14.13 -22.41
#